data_AF-A0A9P7AGS2-F1
#
_entry.id   AF-A0A9P7AGS2-F1
#
_cell.length_a   1.000
_cell.length_b   1.000
_cell.length_c   1.000
_cell.angle_alpha   90.00
_cell.angle_beta   90.00
_cell.angle_gamma   90.00
#
_symmetry.space_group_name_H-M   'P 1'
#
loop_
_entity.id
_entity.type
_entity.pdbx_description
1 polymer ?
#
loop_
_entity_poly.entity_id
_entity_poly.type
_entity_poly.pdbx_seq_one_letter_code
_entity_poly.pdbx_strand_id
1 'polypeptide(L)'
;MEIRQPSNPFSNLTFLAIRRCQINALKVMIPDLEPPDNLLPNHSVNLGGGYVLLRARDRYNYHPSEAESRVISEFLDAPVPKFKRWARLRLPNGQVARCAWKETLKPAEKVRMARNVKVTINDRNEIAQVLYYAQLAIKADDINDNENDGELEYHDDEIYRFVTVAMVSVYSRPDPELLQKSMQTVWSCKYHGDEALQLVSAKSIQSVVAMIPHRPKLQSGVVEDRFFLLEKPGLGLVTVDEEVEDEADGDE
;
A
#
# COMPACT_ATOMS: atom_id res chain seq x y z
N MET A 1 -18.29 4.98 17.13
CA MET A 1 -17.83 5.77 18.30
C MET A 1 -18.35 5.18 19.63
N GLU A 2 -17.54 4.42 20.41
CA GLU A 2 -18.07 3.66 21.58
C GLU A 2 -17.16 3.65 22.83
N ILE A 3 -16.32 4.68 23.04
CA ILE A 3 -15.57 4.81 24.30
C ILE A 3 -16.16 5.97 25.09
N ARG A 4 -17.14 5.68 25.97
CA ARG A 4 -17.47 6.57 27.09
C ARG A 4 -16.56 6.20 28.24
N GLN A 5 -15.84 7.17 28.82
CA GLN A 5 -14.99 6.95 30.00
C GLN A 5 -15.86 6.50 31.18
N PRO A 6 -15.78 5.23 31.64
CA PRO A 6 -16.40 4.83 32.88
C PRO A 6 -15.34 4.86 34.00
N SER A 7 -15.81 4.96 35.24
CA SER A 7 -15.02 4.88 36.47
C SER A 7 -14.24 3.57 36.65
N ASN A 8 -14.38 2.58 35.74
CA ASN A 8 -13.60 1.34 35.70
C ASN A 8 -13.17 0.98 34.27
N PRO A 9 -11.95 1.35 33.83
CA PRO A 9 -11.49 1.18 32.44
C PRO A 9 -11.31 -0.27 32.02
N PHE A 10 -10.93 -1.17 32.94
CA PHE A 10 -10.68 -2.58 32.62
C PHE A 10 -11.97 -3.36 32.35
N SER A 11 -13.03 -3.09 33.11
CA SER A 11 -14.30 -3.79 32.94
C SER A 11 -14.93 -3.51 31.57
N ASN A 12 -14.91 -2.26 31.12
CA ASN A 12 -15.44 -1.90 29.81
C ASN A 12 -14.66 -2.57 28.67
N LEU A 13 -13.32 -2.63 28.79
CA LEU A 13 -12.47 -3.29 27.80
C LEU A 13 -12.76 -4.80 27.75
N THR A 14 -12.93 -5.46 28.91
CA THR A 14 -13.31 -6.87 28.99
C THR A 14 -14.69 -7.13 28.38
N PHE A 15 -15.69 -6.29 28.65
CA PHE A 15 -17.02 -6.43 28.04
C PHE A 15 -16.98 -6.25 26.53
N LEU A 16 -16.23 -5.28 26.02
CA LEU A 16 -16.02 -5.08 24.59
C LEU A 16 -15.32 -6.29 23.95
N ALA A 17 -14.29 -6.83 24.61
CA ALA A 17 -13.58 -8.02 24.15
C ALA A 17 -14.52 -9.24 24.08
N ILE A 18 -15.30 -9.50 25.14
CA ILE A 18 -16.28 -10.60 25.18
C ILE A 18 -17.32 -10.42 24.06
N ARG A 19 -17.89 -9.23 23.92
CA ARG A 19 -18.90 -8.94 22.91
C ARG A 19 -18.36 -9.14 21.49
N ARG A 20 -17.12 -8.70 21.23
CA ARG A 20 -16.44 -8.91 19.95
C ARG A 20 -16.14 -10.38 19.69
N CYS A 21 -15.66 -11.13 20.69
CA CYS A 21 -15.45 -12.56 20.56
C CYS A 21 -16.75 -13.31 20.25
N GLN A 22 -17.85 -12.94 20.91
CA GLN A 22 -19.17 -13.53 20.66
C GLN A 22 -19.70 -13.20 19.26
N ILE A 23 -19.58 -11.94 18.82
CA ILE A 23 -19.96 -11.53 17.47
C ILE A 23 -19.12 -12.26 16.43
N ASN A 24 -17.80 -12.31 16.60
CA ASN A 24 -16.91 -13.00 15.67
C ASN A 24 -17.21 -14.51 15.63
N ALA A 25 -17.49 -15.14 16.78
CA ALA A 25 -17.90 -16.53 16.85
C ALA A 25 -19.22 -16.77 16.10
N LEU A 26 -20.21 -15.89 16.27
CA LEU A 26 -21.49 -15.96 15.55
C LEU A 26 -21.31 -15.77 14.04
N LYS A 27 -20.48 -14.81 13.62
CA LYS A 27 -20.14 -14.57 12.21
C LYS A 27 -19.47 -15.80 11.57
N VAL A 28 -18.59 -16.49 12.30
CA VAL A 28 -17.96 -17.73 11.82
C VAL A 28 -18.97 -18.87 11.71
N MET A 29 -19.93 -18.95 12.64
CA MET A 29 -20.95 -20.01 12.63
C MET A 29 -22.05 -19.80 11.59
N ILE A 30 -22.36 -18.54 11.27
CA ILE A 30 -23.45 -18.16 10.34
C ILE A 30 -22.92 -17.07 9.38
N PRO A 31 -22.23 -17.45 8.29
CA PRO A 31 -21.71 -16.50 7.31
C PRO A 31 -22.80 -15.63 6.67
N ASP A 32 -24.01 -16.17 6.52
CA ASP A 32 -25.17 -15.50 5.92
C ASP A 32 -25.71 -14.32 6.77
N LEU A 33 -25.20 -14.15 8.00
CA LEU A 33 -25.53 -13.00 8.85
C LEU A 33 -24.76 -11.74 8.43
N GLU A 34 -23.72 -11.87 7.60
CA GLU A 34 -23.06 -10.71 7.03
C GLU A 34 -24.00 -10.04 6.01
N PRO A 35 -24.22 -8.71 6.10
CA PRO A 35 -24.94 -8.02 5.06
C PRO A 35 -24.24 -8.27 3.71
N PRO A 36 -24.99 -8.46 2.61
CA PRO A 36 -24.40 -8.75 1.31
C PRO A 36 -23.37 -7.65 0.95
N ASP A 37 -22.19 -8.13 0.58
CA ASP A 37 -20.93 -7.46 0.25
C ASP A 37 -20.85 -5.94 0.51
N ASN A 38 -19.84 -5.58 1.32
CA ASN A 38 -19.30 -4.22 1.45
C ASN A 38 -19.37 -3.45 0.12
N LEU A 39 -20.40 -2.61 -0.03
CA LEU A 39 -20.51 -1.67 -1.13
C LEU A 39 -19.20 -0.87 -1.13
N LEU A 40 -18.44 -1.01 -2.21
CA LEU A 40 -17.17 -0.32 -2.30
C LEU A 40 -17.43 1.18 -2.13
N PRO A 41 -16.57 1.91 -1.38
CA PRO A 41 -16.76 3.34 -1.21
C PRO A 41 -16.91 4.05 -2.55
N ASN A 42 -17.72 5.11 -2.60
CA ASN A 42 -17.95 5.86 -3.83
C ASN A 42 -16.61 6.27 -4.48
N HIS A 43 -16.55 6.14 -5.81
CA HIS A 43 -15.38 6.46 -6.63
C HIS A 43 -14.11 5.65 -6.33
N SER A 44 -14.25 4.49 -5.69
CA SER A 44 -13.21 3.45 -5.71
C SER A 44 -13.21 2.73 -7.07
N VAL A 45 -12.08 2.09 -7.39
CA VAL A 45 -11.96 1.26 -8.60
C VAL A 45 -11.58 -0.15 -8.19
N ASN A 46 -12.45 -1.11 -8.51
CA ASN A 46 -12.17 -2.52 -8.29
C ASN A 46 -11.21 -3.03 -9.37
N LEU A 47 -10.08 -3.59 -8.97
CA LEU A 47 -9.08 -4.16 -9.88
C LEU A 47 -9.25 -5.68 -10.04
N GLY A 48 -10.19 -6.30 -9.31
CA GLY A 48 -10.32 -7.74 -9.21
C GLY A 48 -9.32 -8.36 -8.23
N GLY A 49 -9.52 -9.64 -7.89
CA GLY A 49 -8.65 -10.39 -6.97
C GLY A 49 -8.58 -9.84 -5.54
N GLY A 50 -9.57 -9.03 -5.12
CA GLY A 50 -9.60 -8.38 -3.81
C GLY A 50 -8.88 -7.01 -3.76
N TYR A 51 -8.20 -6.60 -4.84
CA TYR A 51 -7.53 -5.31 -4.92
C TYR A 51 -8.51 -4.19 -5.28
N VAL A 52 -8.46 -3.08 -4.55
CA VAL A 52 -9.33 -1.92 -4.81
C VAL A 52 -8.55 -0.62 -4.62
N LEU A 53 -8.54 0.26 -5.63
CA LEU A 53 -8.09 1.63 -5.47
C LEU A 53 -9.13 2.42 -4.68
N LEU A 54 -8.70 3.07 -3.60
CA LEU A 54 -9.56 3.86 -2.73
C LEU A 54 -9.30 5.36 -2.93
N ARG A 55 -10.28 6.18 -2.54
CA ARG A 55 -10.20 7.64 -2.60
C ARG A 55 -9.00 8.23 -1.81
N ALA A 56 -8.83 9.54 -2.01
CA ALA A 56 -7.55 10.28 -2.06
C ALA A 56 -6.83 10.11 -3.41
N ARG A 57 -7.51 10.56 -4.49
CA ARG A 57 -6.99 10.69 -5.85
C ARG A 57 -6.74 12.15 -6.18
N ASP A 58 -5.73 12.44 -7.00
CA ASP A 58 -5.51 13.77 -7.56
C ASP A 58 -6.78 14.31 -8.26
N ARG A 59 -7.00 15.62 -8.14
CA ARG A 59 -8.06 16.34 -8.87
C ARG A 59 -7.67 16.54 -10.34
N TYR A 60 -6.42 16.97 -10.55
CA TYR A 60 -5.83 17.30 -11.85
C TYR A 60 -4.74 16.29 -12.25
N ASN A 61 -4.29 16.35 -13.50
CA ASN A 61 -3.24 15.44 -13.96
C ASN A 61 -1.91 15.78 -13.29
N TYR A 62 -1.19 14.73 -12.90
CA TYR A 62 0.11 14.84 -12.27
C TYR A 62 1.21 14.95 -13.33
N HIS A 63 2.25 15.73 -13.00
CA HIS A 63 3.43 15.89 -13.83
C HIS A 63 4.60 15.26 -13.06
N PRO A 64 5.10 14.08 -13.50
CA PRO A 64 6.16 13.37 -12.80
C PRO A 64 7.51 14.08 -12.88
N SER A 65 8.40 13.77 -11.94
CA SER A 65 9.79 14.23 -11.98
C SER A 65 10.55 13.61 -13.16
N GLU A 66 11.76 14.09 -13.47
CA GLU A 66 12.57 13.50 -14.55
C GLU A 66 12.90 12.02 -14.29
N ALA A 67 13.24 11.67 -13.04
CA ALA A 67 13.54 10.29 -12.65
C ALA A 67 12.32 9.38 -12.78
N GLU A 68 11.15 9.84 -12.31
CA GLU A 68 9.88 9.13 -12.46
C GLU A 68 9.49 8.98 -13.93
N SER A 69 9.65 10.05 -14.72
CA SER A 69 9.32 10.07 -16.14
C SER A 69 10.13 9.03 -16.91
N ARG A 70 11.42 8.90 -16.61
CA ARG A 70 12.31 7.89 -17.21
C ARG A 70 11.81 6.48 -16.96
N VAL A 71 11.48 6.17 -15.71
CA VAL A 71 10.98 4.83 -15.31
C VAL A 71 9.63 4.54 -15.97
N ILE A 72 8.73 5.51 -16.05
CA ILE A 72 7.43 5.35 -16.70
C ILE A 72 7.60 5.15 -18.21
N SER A 73 8.46 5.94 -18.86
CA SER A 73 8.70 5.80 -20.30
C SER A 73 9.37 4.49 -20.67
N GLU A 74 10.30 3.99 -19.83
CA GLU A 74 10.95 2.69 -20.02
C GLU A 74 9.95 1.54 -19.85
N PHE A 75 9.03 1.64 -18.89
CA PHE A 75 7.99 0.64 -18.69
C PHE A 75 6.97 0.59 -19.83
N LEU A 76 6.58 1.76 -20.36
CA LEU A 76 5.58 1.88 -21.42
C LEU A 76 6.16 1.73 -22.84
N ASP A 77 7.48 1.78 -22.99
CA ASP A 77 8.18 2.00 -24.27
C ASP A 77 7.58 3.17 -25.09
N ALA A 78 7.07 4.18 -24.38
CA ALA A 78 6.31 5.29 -24.95
C ALA A 78 6.45 6.57 -24.10
N PRO A 79 6.10 7.74 -24.65
CA PRO A 79 6.04 8.98 -23.88
C PRO A 79 5.08 8.87 -22.70
N VAL A 80 5.42 9.51 -21.59
CA VAL A 80 4.62 9.49 -20.36
C VAL A 80 3.22 10.07 -20.62
N PRO A 81 2.14 9.27 -20.47
CA PRO A 81 0.78 9.76 -20.65
C PRO A 81 0.37 10.67 -19.49
N LYS A 82 -0.71 11.41 -19.66
CA LYS A 82 -1.32 12.17 -18.56
C LYS A 82 -2.04 11.19 -17.62
N PHE A 83 -1.72 11.21 -16.34
CA PHE A 83 -2.37 10.37 -15.34
C PHE A 83 -2.67 11.13 -14.05
N LYS A 84 -3.45 10.51 -13.17
CA LYS A 84 -3.74 11.00 -11.82
C LYS A 84 -3.19 10.03 -10.81
N ARG A 85 -2.63 10.55 -9.71
CA ARG A 85 -2.16 9.69 -8.62
C ARG A 85 -3.30 9.30 -7.71
N TRP A 86 -3.18 8.09 -7.17
CA TRP A 86 -4.01 7.55 -6.12
C TRP A 86 -3.13 7.29 -4.90
N ALA A 87 -3.68 7.50 -3.70
CA ALA A 87 -2.91 7.39 -2.47
C ALA A 87 -3.14 6.10 -1.67
N ARG A 88 -4.16 5.31 -2.03
CA ARG A 88 -4.63 4.17 -1.22
C ARG A 88 -4.98 2.99 -2.11
N LEU A 89 -4.45 1.83 -1.77
CA LEU A 89 -4.77 0.54 -2.36
C LEU A 89 -5.20 -0.43 -1.25
N ARG A 90 -6.43 -0.94 -1.33
CA ARG A 90 -6.86 -2.08 -0.52
C ARG A 90 -6.28 -3.35 -1.13
N LEU A 91 -5.62 -4.14 -0.29
CA LEU A 91 -5.06 -5.43 -0.65
C LEU A 91 -6.08 -6.56 -0.39
N PRO A 92 -5.89 -7.77 -0.95
CA PRO A 92 -6.81 -8.90 -0.77
C PRO A 92 -6.94 -9.35 0.69
N ASN A 93 -5.92 -9.09 1.49
CA ASN A 93 -5.91 -9.38 2.93
C ASN A 93 -6.64 -8.31 3.78
N GLY A 94 -7.29 -7.33 3.14
CA GLY A 94 -8.03 -6.25 3.80
C GLY A 94 -7.16 -5.06 4.26
N GLN A 95 -5.83 -5.17 4.19
CA GLN A 95 -4.95 -4.05 4.53
C GLN A 95 -5.11 -2.91 3.51
N VAL A 96 -5.01 -1.67 3.98
CA VAL A 96 -4.93 -0.49 3.10
C VAL A 96 -3.49 -0.02 3.03
N ALA A 97 -2.82 -0.33 1.91
CA ALA A 97 -1.51 0.20 1.59
C ALA A 97 -1.64 1.67 1.15
N ARG A 98 -0.98 2.56 1.88
CA ARG A 98 -0.96 4.00 1.59
C ARG A 98 0.27 4.35 0.76
N CYS A 99 0.46 5.62 0.46
CA CYS A 99 1.63 6.09 -0.28
C CYS A 99 2.32 7.27 0.40
N ALA A 100 3.57 7.51 0.03
CA ALA A 100 4.38 8.60 0.54
C ALA A 100 3.73 9.96 0.26
N TRP A 101 3.21 10.19 -0.96
CA TRP A 101 2.67 11.49 -1.36
C TRP A 101 1.65 12.09 -0.37
N LYS A 102 0.71 11.28 0.15
CA LYS A 102 -0.27 11.79 1.13
C LYS A 102 0.19 11.65 2.59
N GLU A 103 1.03 10.67 2.91
CA GLU A 103 1.51 10.50 4.28
C GLU A 103 2.53 11.57 4.69
N THR A 104 3.40 12.02 3.78
CA THR A 104 4.44 13.02 4.10
C THR A 104 3.89 14.42 4.31
N LEU A 105 2.63 14.67 3.94
CA LEU A 105 1.92 15.91 4.27
C LEU A 105 1.55 16.02 5.75
N LYS A 106 1.57 14.91 6.48
CA LYS A 106 1.29 14.85 7.91
C LYS A 106 2.61 14.71 8.69
N PRO A 107 2.77 15.36 9.86
CA PRO A 107 3.93 15.15 10.72
C PRO A 107 4.09 13.67 11.09
N ALA A 108 5.33 13.17 11.14
CA ALA A 108 5.61 11.75 11.37
C ALA A 108 4.95 11.18 12.65
N GLU A 109 4.81 11.99 13.69
CA GLU A 109 4.17 11.64 14.97
C GLU A 109 2.66 11.38 14.84
N LYS A 110 2.01 11.93 13.82
CA LYS A 110 0.56 11.79 13.55
C LYS A 110 0.24 10.79 12.46
N VAL A 111 1.26 10.14 11.88
CA VAL A 111 1.10 9.22 10.76
C VAL A 111 1.18 7.78 11.24
N ARG A 112 0.06 7.06 11.11
CA ARG A 112 0.11 5.58 11.07
C ARG A 112 0.64 5.17 9.70
N MET A 113 1.96 5.02 9.60
CA MET A 113 2.66 4.70 8.34
C MET A 113 2.21 3.34 7.80
N ALA A 114 1.68 3.36 6.58
CA ALA A 114 1.27 2.20 5.81
C ALA A 114 1.78 2.27 4.35
N ARG A 115 2.79 3.10 4.09
CA ARG A 115 3.40 3.28 2.75
C ARG A 115 4.47 2.27 2.36
N ASN A 116 4.95 1.45 3.29
CA ASN A 116 5.96 0.44 2.99
C ASN A 116 5.29 -0.91 2.78
N VAL A 117 5.69 -1.62 1.74
CA VAL A 117 5.05 -2.85 1.30
C VAL A 117 6.07 -3.93 0.98
N LYS A 118 5.62 -5.18 1.10
CA LYS A 118 6.26 -6.35 0.51
C LYS A 118 5.68 -6.54 -0.88
N VAL A 119 6.55 -6.58 -1.88
CA VAL A 119 6.19 -6.61 -3.31
C VAL A 119 6.96 -7.70 -4.02
N THR A 120 6.35 -8.33 -5.02
CA THR A 120 6.99 -9.34 -5.86
C THR A 120 7.54 -8.67 -7.11
N ILE A 121 8.86 -8.68 -7.28
CA ILE A 121 9.55 -8.12 -8.45
C ILE A 121 10.45 -9.23 -9.02
N ASN A 122 10.25 -9.61 -10.29
CA ASN A 122 11.00 -10.69 -10.94
C ASN A 122 11.04 -11.99 -10.10
N ASP A 123 9.87 -12.43 -9.63
CA ASP A 123 9.67 -13.61 -8.77
C ASP A 123 10.40 -13.56 -7.41
N ARG A 124 10.83 -12.38 -6.97
CA ARG A 124 11.50 -12.17 -5.68
C ARG A 124 10.70 -11.22 -4.82
N ASN A 125 10.63 -11.55 -3.53
CA ASN A 125 10.07 -10.66 -2.53
C ASN A 125 11.07 -9.56 -2.21
N GLU A 126 10.67 -8.33 -2.49
CA GLU A 126 11.39 -7.11 -2.12
C GLU A 126 10.54 -6.27 -1.16
N ILE A 127 11.21 -5.36 -0.47
CA ILE A 127 10.55 -4.34 0.35
C ILE A 127 10.69 -3.01 -0.35
N ALA A 128 9.59 -2.29 -0.47
CA ALA A 128 9.57 -1.02 -1.18
C ALA A 128 8.68 0.01 -0.46
N GLN A 129 9.04 1.27 -0.61
CA GLN A 129 8.16 2.38 -0.25
C GLN A 129 7.32 2.75 -1.46
N VAL A 130 6.00 2.78 -1.31
CA VAL A 130 5.09 3.26 -2.35
C VAL A 130 5.07 4.78 -2.35
N LEU A 131 5.37 5.40 -3.50
CA LEU A 131 5.27 6.84 -3.69
C LEU A 131 3.85 7.27 -4.06
N TYR A 132 3.24 6.56 -5.01
CA TYR A 132 1.83 6.68 -5.40
C TYR A 132 1.41 5.49 -6.26
N TYR A 133 0.10 5.34 -6.44
CA TYR A 133 -0.49 4.46 -7.45
C TYR A 133 -1.01 5.28 -8.63
N ALA A 134 -1.05 4.69 -9.82
CA ALA A 134 -1.55 5.34 -11.03
C ALA A 134 -2.26 4.34 -11.94
N GLN A 135 -3.21 4.83 -12.73
CA GLN A 135 -3.76 4.10 -13.87
C GLN A 135 -3.13 4.69 -15.13
N LEU A 136 -2.44 3.87 -15.90
CA LEU A 136 -1.78 4.26 -17.14
C LEU A 136 -2.50 3.60 -18.31
N ALA A 137 -2.75 4.37 -19.37
CA ALA A 137 -3.28 3.85 -20.62
C ALA A 137 -2.15 3.25 -21.46
N ILE A 138 -2.29 1.99 -21.86
CA ILE A 138 -1.38 1.25 -22.75
C ILE A 138 -2.17 0.83 -23.98
N LYS A 139 -1.54 0.81 -25.15
CA LYS A 139 -2.17 0.27 -26.37
C LYS A 139 -2.29 -1.26 -26.25
N ALA A 140 -3.42 -1.81 -26.67
CA ALA A 140 -3.71 -3.23 -26.51
C ALA A 140 -2.74 -4.15 -27.28
N ASP A 141 -2.16 -3.66 -28.38
CA ASP A 141 -1.21 -4.42 -29.21
C ASP A 141 0.13 -4.70 -28.52
N ASP A 142 0.45 -3.96 -27.45
CA ASP A 142 1.72 -4.06 -26.72
C ASP A 142 1.70 -5.09 -25.56
N ILE A 143 0.59 -5.84 -25.38
CA ILE A 143 0.39 -6.71 -24.21
C ILE A 143 0.37 -8.20 -24.60
N ASN A 144 1.17 -9.02 -23.89
CA ASN A 144 1.03 -10.48 -23.89
C ASN A 144 -0.16 -10.91 -22.97
N ASP A 145 -1.16 -11.57 -23.57
CA ASP A 145 -2.51 -11.96 -23.08
C ASP A 145 -2.65 -12.80 -21.79
N ASN A 146 -1.91 -12.55 -20.71
CA ASN A 146 -1.99 -13.42 -19.50
C ASN A 146 -2.77 -12.84 -18.31
N GLU A 147 -3.01 -11.53 -18.25
CA GLU A 147 -3.85 -10.94 -17.21
C GLU A 147 -4.85 -10.04 -17.92
N ASN A 148 -6.15 -10.30 -17.79
CA ASN A 148 -7.23 -9.67 -18.55
C ASN A 148 -8.16 -8.91 -17.58
N ASP A 149 -7.61 -7.91 -16.90
CA ASP A 149 -8.20 -7.23 -15.75
C ASP A 149 -8.49 -5.74 -15.95
N GLY A 150 -8.34 -5.22 -17.17
CA GLY A 150 -8.67 -3.83 -17.51
C GLY A 150 -9.82 -3.75 -18.50
N GLU A 151 -10.75 -2.80 -18.30
CA GLU A 151 -11.74 -2.45 -19.32
C GLU A 151 -11.03 -1.89 -20.57
N LEU A 152 -11.45 -2.36 -21.74
CA LEU A 152 -10.95 -1.89 -23.02
C LEU A 152 -11.70 -0.61 -23.40
N GLU A 153 -10.96 0.44 -23.74
CA GLU A 153 -11.52 1.69 -24.27
C GLU A 153 -11.19 1.83 -25.75
N TYR A 154 -12.20 2.18 -26.53
CA TYR A 154 -12.09 2.42 -27.98
C TYR A 154 -11.93 3.90 -28.24
N HIS A 155 -10.83 4.28 -28.88
CA HIS A 155 -10.60 5.66 -29.31
C HIS A 155 -9.93 5.68 -30.69
N ASP A 156 -10.63 6.23 -31.69
CA ASP A 156 -10.08 6.48 -33.04
C ASP A 156 -9.42 5.24 -33.69
N ASP A 157 -10.16 4.12 -33.72
CA ASP A 157 -9.71 2.78 -34.19
C ASP A 157 -8.56 2.13 -33.40
N GLU A 158 -8.03 2.78 -32.36
CA GLU A 158 -7.06 2.22 -31.43
C GLU A 158 -7.73 1.70 -30.15
N ILE A 159 -7.24 0.57 -29.65
CA ILE A 159 -7.73 -0.06 -28.41
C ILE A 159 -6.73 0.25 -27.30
N TYR A 160 -7.22 0.89 -26.25
CA TYR A 160 -6.44 1.16 -25.05
C TYR A 160 -6.92 0.30 -23.89
N ARG A 161 -5.98 -0.02 -23.00
CA ARG A 161 -6.25 -0.68 -21.74
C ARG A 161 -5.59 0.06 -20.60
N PHE A 162 -6.33 0.24 -19.51
CA PHE A 162 -5.75 0.77 -18.29
C PHE A 162 -5.08 -0.33 -17.48
N VAL A 163 -3.80 -0.14 -17.19
CA VAL A 163 -3.09 -0.92 -16.17
C VAL A 163 -2.94 -0.11 -14.91
N THR A 164 -3.09 -0.77 -13.76
CA THR A 164 -2.87 -0.13 -12.47
C THR A 164 -1.49 -0.49 -11.94
N VAL A 165 -0.68 0.56 -11.75
CA VAL A 165 0.72 0.45 -11.34
C VAL A 165 0.95 1.18 -10.02
N ALA A 166 2.03 0.81 -9.33
CA ALA A 166 2.57 1.54 -8.21
C ALA A 166 3.97 2.06 -8.58
N MET A 167 4.20 3.35 -8.39
CA MET A 167 5.55 3.91 -8.37
C MET A 167 6.14 3.65 -7.00
N VAL A 168 7.26 2.93 -6.94
CA VAL A 168 7.89 2.50 -5.69
C VAL A 168 9.37 2.86 -5.67
N SER A 169 9.91 3.12 -4.48
CA SER A 169 11.36 3.16 -4.22
C SER A 169 11.74 1.90 -3.44
N VAL A 170 12.56 1.05 -4.06
CA VAL A 170 12.92 -0.26 -3.51
C VAL A 170 14.04 -0.10 -2.46
N TYR A 171 13.84 -0.69 -1.28
CA TYR A 171 14.88 -0.74 -0.26
C TYR A 171 16.02 -1.68 -0.70
N SER A 172 17.23 -1.42 -0.23
CA SER A 172 18.35 -2.34 -0.47
C SER A 172 18.07 -3.73 0.11
N ARG A 173 18.83 -4.72 -0.35
CA ARG A 173 18.94 -6.00 0.36
C ARG A 173 19.44 -5.79 1.80
N PRO A 174 19.07 -6.70 2.73
CA PRO A 174 19.52 -6.60 4.09
C PRO A 174 21.04 -6.70 4.17
N ASP A 175 21.63 -6.01 5.16
CA ASP A 175 23.05 -6.15 5.44
C ASP A 175 23.38 -7.60 5.80
N PRO A 176 24.25 -8.28 5.05
CA PRO A 176 24.47 -9.72 5.21
C PRO A 176 25.08 -10.04 6.57
N GLU A 177 25.87 -9.14 7.13
CA GLU A 177 26.57 -9.31 8.40
C GLU A 177 25.63 -9.15 9.60
N LEU A 178 24.83 -8.09 9.63
CA LEU A 178 23.79 -7.90 10.65
C LEU A 178 22.77 -9.04 10.58
N LEU A 179 22.42 -9.48 9.37
CA LEU A 179 21.51 -10.59 9.15
C LEU A 179 22.09 -11.90 9.70
N GLN A 180 23.37 -12.18 9.42
CA GLN A 180 24.05 -13.37 9.95
C GLN A 180 24.18 -13.34 11.47
N LYS A 181 24.62 -12.21 12.05
CA LYS A 181 24.80 -12.05 13.50
C LYS A 181 23.49 -12.14 14.28
N SER A 182 22.40 -11.69 13.67
CA SER A 182 21.06 -11.78 14.25
C SER A 182 20.34 -13.10 13.94
N MET A 183 21.03 -14.10 13.38
CA MET A 183 20.43 -15.38 12.98
C MET A 183 19.18 -15.20 12.10
N GLN A 184 19.30 -14.35 11.07
CA GLN A 184 18.22 -14.00 10.12
C GLN A 184 17.07 -13.18 10.71
N THR A 185 17.21 -12.62 11.91
CA THR A 185 16.13 -11.88 12.58
C THR A 185 16.07 -10.41 12.15
N VAL A 186 17.22 -9.75 11.96
CA VAL A 186 17.28 -8.30 11.69
C VAL A 186 17.52 -8.07 10.20
N TRP A 187 16.44 -7.79 9.47
CA TRP A 187 16.46 -7.31 8.10
C TRP A 187 16.70 -5.80 8.06
N SER A 188 17.96 -5.39 8.19
CA SER A 188 18.36 -4.00 8.13
C SER A 188 18.65 -3.61 6.68
N CYS A 189 18.00 -2.59 6.13
CA CYS A 189 18.10 -2.15 4.74
C CYS A 189 18.41 -0.64 4.62
N LYS A 190 18.93 -0.21 3.47
CA LYS A 190 19.10 1.20 3.09
C LYS A 190 17.93 1.68 2.24
N TYR A 191 17.61 2.96 2.37
CA TYR A 191 16.66 3.64 1.51
C TYR A 191 17.42 4.47 0.48
N HIS A 192 17.09 4.33 -0.80
CA HIS A 192 17.80 4.97 -1.92
C HIS A 192 16.98 6.06 -2.63
N GLY A 193 15.72 6.27 -2.23
CA GLY A 193 14.86 7.30 -2.83
C GLY A 193 14.76 7.15 -4.34
N ASP A 194 15.06 8.22 -5.06
CA ASP A 194 14.88 8.32 -6.51
C ASP A 194 15.84 7.43 -7.31
N GLU A 195 16.96 6.99 -6.72
CA GLU A 195 17.93 6.11 -7.37
C GLU A 195 17.43 4.66 -7.51
N ALA A 196 16.41 4.29 -6.73
CA ALA A 196 15.84 2.94 -6.70
C ALA A 196 14.36 2.94 -7.11
N LEU A 197 13.95 3.88 -7.96
CA LEU A 197 12.59 3.92 -8.49
C LEU A 197 12.34 2.76 -9.43
N GLN A 198 11.19 2.12 -9.25
CA GLN A 198 10.67 1.09 -10.14
C GLN A 198 9.16 1.23 -10.27
N LEU A 199 8.64 0.87 -11.43
CA LEU A 199 7.22 0.73 -11.66
C LEU A 199 6.84 -0.74 -11.54
N VAL A 200 5.87 -1.04 -10.70
CA VAL A 200 5.40 -2.41 -10.45
C VAL A 200 3.89 -2.50 -10.64
N SER A 201 3.38 -3.66 -11.04
CA SER A 201 1.94 -3.90 -11.02
C SER A 201 1.40 -3.72 -9.60
N ALA A 202 0.29 -3.01 -9.43
CA ALA A 202 -0.32 -2.85 -8.10
C ALA A 202 -0.71 -4.20 -7.46
N LYS A 203 -1.01 -5.21 -8.29
CA LYS A 203 -1.33 -6.58 -7.85
C LYS A 203 -0.13 -7.40 -7.39
N SER A 204 1.10 -6.93 -7.63
CA SER A 204 2.31 -7.57 -7.12
C SER A 204 2.56 -7.28 -5.62
N ILE A 205 1.80 -6.34 -5.05
CA ILE A 205 1.90 -5.93 -3.65
C ILE A 205 1.17 -6.94 -2.76
N GLN A 206 1.92 -7.62 -1.90
CA GLN A 206 1.40 -8.71 -1.07
C GLN A 206 0.84 -8.23 0.26
N SER A 207 1.54 -7.31 0.93
CA SER A 207 1.19 -6.87 2.28
C SER A 207 1.88 -5.55 2.65
N VAL A 208 1.27 -4.82 3.58
CA VAL A 208 1.89 -3.67 4.26
C VAL A 208 2.88 -4.18 5.32
N VAL A 209 4.05 -3.55 5.37
CA VAL A 209 5.12 -3.82 6.34
C VAL A 209 5.54 -2.54 7.05
N ALA A 210 6.18 -2.65 8.21
CA ALA A 210 6.83 -1.51 8.85
C ALA A 210 8.32 -1.52 8.53
N MET A 211 8.84 -0.35 8.17
CA MET A 211 10.28 -0.09 8.02
C MET A 211 10.66 0.93 9.09
N ILE A 212 11.30 0.45 10.15
CA ILE A 212 11.56 1.23 11.36
C ILE A 212 12.96 1.83 11.27
N PRO A 213 13.11 3.17 11.32
CA PRO A 213 14.42 3.81 11.30
C PRO A 213 15.28 3.34 12.49
N HIS A 214 16.55 3.04 12.23
CA HIS A 214 17.54 2.73 13.25
C HIS A 214 18.96 3.08 12.78
N ARG A 215 19.92 3.14 13.72
CA ARG A 215 21.32 3.52 13.45
C ARG A 215 22.31 2.45 13.94
N PRO A 216 22.39 1.27 13.29
CA PRO A 216 23.30 0.22 13.72
C PRO A 216 24.76 0.60 13.46
N LYS A 217 25.66 0.12 14.33
CA LYS A 217 27.10 0.11 14.08
C LYS A 217 27.45 -1.14 13.27
N LEU A 218 27.97 -0.96 12.07
CA LEU A 218 28.42 -2.05 11.19
C LEU A 218 29.75 -2.63 11.68
N GLN A 219 30.16 -3.77 11.12
CA GLN A 219 31.47 -4.37 11.44
C GLN A 219 32.64 -3.51 10.99
N SER A 220 32.47 -2.72 9.93
CA SER A 220 33.41 -1.70 9.50
C SER A 220 33.64 -0.61 10.57
N GLY A 221 32.82 -0.57 11.62
CA GLY A 221 32.86 0.43 12.67
C GLY A 221 32.02 1.68 12.36
N VAL A 222 31.51 1.80 11.13
CA VAL A 222 30.67 2.91 10.68
C VAL A 222 29.27 2.78 11.26
N VAL A 223 28.73 3.91 11.76
CA VAL A 223 27.32 4.03 12.14
C VAL A 223 26.59 4.68 10.99
N GLU A 224 25.53 4.04 10.50
CA GLU A 224 24.75 4.54 9.37
C GLU A 224 23.25 4.46 9.60
N ASP A 225 22.50 5.38 8.98
CA ASP A 225 21.05 5.40 8.99
C ASP A 225 20.49 4.28 8.11
N ARG A 226 19.68 3.41 8.72
CA ARG A 226 19.08 2.26 8.06
C ARG A 226 17.63 2.11 8.51
N PHE A 227 16.94 1.14 7.95
CA PHE A 227 15.59 0.76 8.35
C PHE A 227 15.54 -0.73 8.58
N PHE A 228 14.98 -1.18 9.70
CA PHE A 228 14.75 -2.61 9.91
C PHE A 228 13.30 -2.97 9.59
N LEU A 229 13.13 -4.13 8.93
CA LEU A 229 11.83 -4.66 8.57
C LEU A 229 11.13 -5.25 9.80
N LEU A 230 9.85 -4.91 9.94
CA LEU A 230 8.90 -5.61 10.80
C LEU A 230 7.69 -6.00 9.96
N GLU A 231 7.53 -7.31 9.72
CA GLU A 231 6.35 -7.84 9.05
C GLU A 231 5.14 -7.82 10.00
N LYS A 232 3.94 -7.65 9.45
CA LYS A 232 2.66 -7.70 10.20
C LYS A 232 2.59 -6.74 11.41
N PRO A 233 2.98 -5.46 11.28
CA PRO A 233 2.85 -4.50 12.38
C PRO A 233 1.36 -4.33 12.71
N GLY A 234 0.91 -4.94 13.82
CA GLY A 234 -0.47 -4.83 14.30
C GLY A 234 -1.42 -6.00 13.97
N LEU A 235 -0.94 -7.14 13.42
CA LEU A 235 -1.79 -8.33 13.22
C LEU A 235 -2.21 -9.02 14.55
N GLY A 236 -1.78 -8.49 15.70
CA GLY A 236 -2.21 -8.93 17.02
C GLY A 236 -3.41 -8.20 17.61
N LEU A 237 -3.91 -7.12 16.99
CA LEU A 237 -5.04 -6.36 17.54
C LEU A 237 -5.91 -5.78 16.41
N VAL A 238 -7.06 -6.45 16.21
CA VAL A 238 -8.34 -5.87 15.76
C VAL A 238 -8.43 -5.53 14.26
N THR A 239 -9.31 -6.26 13.56
CA THR A 239 -10.12 -5.74 12.45
C THR A 239 -10.89 -4.54 12.97
N VAL A 240 -10.26 -3.37 12.92
CA VAL A 240 -10.97 -2.10 13.04
C VAL A 240 -11.54 -1.89 11.66
N ASP A 241 -12.86 -2.01 11.54
CA ASP A 241 -13.58 -1.38 10.43
C ASP A 241 -13.10 0.08 10.42
N GLU A 242 -12.23 0.42 9.47
CA GLU A 242 -11.91 1.80 9.20
C GLU A 242 -13.22 2.40 8.70
N GLU A 243 -14.00 3.01 9.60
CA GLU A 243 -14.92 4.07 9.24
C GLU A 243 -14.09 5.01 8.36
N VAL A 244 -14.40 5.01 7.06
CA VAL A 244 -13.81 5.94 6.13
C VAL A 244 -14.22 7.31 6.66
N GLU A 245 -13.30 8.00 7.32
CA GLU A 245 -13.47 9.41 7.62
C GLU A 245 -13.58 10.11 6.27
N ASP A 246 -14.82 10.39 5.88
CA ASP A 246 -15.14 11.41 4.90
C ASP A 246 -14.66 12.74 5.50
N GLU A 247 -13.38 13.06 5.31
CA GLU A 247 -12.91 14.43 5.38
C GLU A 247 -13.70 15.18 4.29
N ALA A 248 -14.81 15.81 4.70
CA ALA A 248 -15.45 16.84 3.92
C ALA A 248 -14.38 17.91 3.68
N ASP A 249 -13.96 18.04 2.41
CA ASP A 249 -13.17 19.18 1.94
C ASP A 249 -14.05 20.42 2.12
N GLY A 250 -14.03 21.00 3.32
CA GLY A 250 -14.40 22.38 3.55
C GLY A 250 -13.17 23.21 3.26
N ASP A 251 -13.13 23.82 2.09
CA ASP A 251 -12.44 25.09 1.83
C ASP A 251 -13.05 25.72 0.58
N GLU A 252 -13.50 26.97 0.75
CA GLU A 252 -13.97 27.90 -0.28
C GLU A 252 -12.91 28.19 -1.36
#